data_AF-A0A968BYL4-F1
#
_entry.id   AF-A0A968BYL4-F1
#
_cell.length_a   1.000
_cell.length_b   1.000
_cell.length_c   1.000
_cell.angle_alpha   90.00
_cell.angle_beta   90.00
_cell.angle_gamma   90.00
#
_symmetry.space_group_name_H-M   'P 1'
#
loop_
_entity.id
_entity.type
_entity.pdbx_description
1 polymer ?
#
loop_
_entity_poly.entity_id
_entity_poly.type
_entity_poly.pdbx_seq_one_letter_code
_entity_poly.pdbx_strand_id
1 'polypeptide(L)'
;MTKTSLHAQGWDPWLLEYLAASGARWIKFVNWFPEVPARIIGRVHVPEEESNVMVSKGEVGAVEFYNRVRPEMDKNRHVTIWEGPNEVSIWQAWVLQGFYDFYQKLIELYHADGFPIMAGQINTGWPYLPEDDGGGQSAVVG
;
A
#
# COMPACT_ATOMS: atom_id res chain seq x y z
N MET A 1 -12.90 -22.53 9.47
CA MET A 1 -13.16 -21.08 9.36
C MET A 1 -11.87 -20.37 9.01
N THR A 2 -11.86 -19.66 7.88
CA THR A 2 -10.73 -18.85 7.42
C THR A 2 -10.69 -17.55 8.22
N LYS A 3 -9.54 -17.29 8.84
CA LYS A 3 -9.36 -16.34 9.93
C LYS A 3 -9.10 -14.94 9.38
N THR A 4 -9.93 -13.99 9.80
CA THR A 4 -9.95 -12.57 9.40
C THR A 4 -8.58 -11.92 9.54
N SER A 5 -8.04 -11.37 8.46
CA SER A 5 -6.84 -10.54 8.48
C SER A 5 -7.16 -9.16 9.05
N LEU A 6 -6.22 -8.57 9.78
CA LEU A 6 -6.36 -7.26 10.40
C LEU A 6 -5.43 -6.24 9.72
N HIS A 7 -5.89 -5.00 9.63
CA HIS A 7 -5.08 -3.84 9.25
C HIS A 7 -4.87 -2.98 10.51
N ALA A 8 -3.62 -2.78 10.90
CA ALA A 8 -3.25 -1.98 12.07
C ALA A 8 -2.36 -0.80 11.64
N GLN A 9 -2.68 0.39 12.14
CA GLN A 9 -1.91 1.63 11.91
C GLN A 9 -1.10 2.06 13.15
N GLY A 10 -0.95 1.16 14.12
CA GLY A 10 -0.21 1.40 15.36
C GLY A 10 -0.16 0.16 16.25
N TRP A 11 0.54 0.29 17.38
CA TRP A 11 0.57 -0.75 18.41
C TRP A 11 -0.59 -0.58 19.37
N ASP A 12 -1.29 -1.68 19.60
CA ASP A 12 -2.21 -1.81 20.72
C ASP A 12 -1.95 -3.17 21.38
N PRO A 13 -1.75 -3.27 22.71
CA PRO A 13 -1.45 -4.53 23.39
C PRO A 13 -2.41 -5.68 23.06
N TRP A 14 -3.69 -5.40 22.80
CA TRP A 14 -4.67 -6.44 22.44
C TRP A 14 -4.35 -7.12 21.09
N LEU A 15 -3.51 -6.50 20.25
CA LEU A 15 -3.19 -7.02 18.93
C LEU A 15 -2.57 -8.41 18.98
N LEU A 16 -1.67 -8.66 19.93
CA LEU A 16 -1.06 -9.98 20.12
C LEU A 16 -2.09 -11.01 20.58
N GLU A 17 -2.97 -10.62 21.50
CA GLU A 17 -4.05 -11.49 21.98
C GLU A 17 -5.00 -11.85 20.84
N TYR A 18 -5.35 -10.87 20.01
CA TYR A 18 -6.15 -11.09 18.81
C TYR A 18 -5.45 -12.01 17.82
N LEU A 19 -4.16 -11.80 17.51
CA LEU A 19 -3.43 -12.67 16.59
C LEU A 19 -3.37 -14.11 17.11
N ALA A 20 -3.15 -14.31 18.41
CA ALA A 20 -3.15 -15.61 19.05
C ALA A 20 -4.53 -16.28 19.01
N ALA A 21 -5.60 -15.56 19.40
CA ALA A 21 -6.95 -16.10 19.47
C ALA A 21 -7.56 -16.31 18.07
N SER A 22 -7.42 -15.32 17.19
CA SER A 22 -7.93 -15.39 15.83
C SER A 22 -7.16 -16.39 15.00
N GLY A 23 -5.86 -16.64 15.26
CA GLY A 23 -4.91 -17.38 14.42
C GLY A 23 -4.79 -16.85 12.99
N ALA A 24 -5.03 -15.54 12.81
CA ALA A 24 -4.76 -14.87 11.55
C ALA A 24 -3.32 -15.12 11.10
N ARG A 25 -3.15 -15.50 9.82
CA ARG A 25 -1.82 -15.77 9.25
C ARG A 25 -1.15 -14.55 8.65
N TRP A 26 -1.92 -13.49 8.42
CA TRP A 26 -1.49 -12.27 7.78
C TRP A 26 -2.00 -11.06 8.56
N ILE A 27 -1.15 -10.06 8.68
CA ILE A 27 -1.47 -8.76 9.25
C ILE A 27 -0.83 -7.67 8.41
N LYS A 28 -1.54 -6.56 8.22
CA LYS A 28 -1.01 -5.37 7.56
C LYS A 28 -0.63 -4.31 8.58
N PHE A 29 0.57 -3.76 8.42
CA PHE A 29 1.09 -2.66 9.23
C PHE A 29 1.50 -1.46 8.39
N VAL A 30 1.40 -0.26 8.98
CA VAL A 30 1.84 0.99 8.37
C VAL A 30 2.82 1.69 9.31
N ASN A 31 4.03 2.02 8.82
CA ASN A 31 5.12 2.70 9.56
C ASN A 31 5.66 2.03 10.82
N TRP A 32 5.15 0.87 11.20
CA TRP A 32 5.50 0.22 12.45
C TRP A 32 5.39 -1.31 12.30
N PHE A 33 6.53 -2.02 12.32
CA PHE A 33 6.62 -3.42 11.89
C PHE A 33 7.14 -4.32 13.02
N PRO A 34 6.34 -4.60 14.06
CA PRO A 34 6.75 -5.50 15.13
C PRO A 34 7.01 -6.90 14.60
N GLU A 35 7.87 -7.66 15.27
CA GLU A 35 7.89 -9.11 15.10
C GLU A 35 6.65 -9.72 15.78
N VAL A 36 5.85 -10.45 15.02
CA VAL A 36 4.62 -11.10 15.47
C VAL A 36 4.52 -12.51 14.88
N PRO A 37 3.75 -13.44 15.48
CA PRO A 37 3.60 -14.80 14.95
C PRO A 37 2.66 -14.88 13.72
N ALA A 38 2.75 -13.91 12.82
CA ALA A 38 1.99 -13.80 11.59
C ALA A 38 2.87 -13.21 10.48
N ARG A 39 2.52 -13.47 9.21
CA ARG A 39 3.17 -12.82 8.07
C ARG A 39 2.74 -11.36 7.98
N ILE A 40 3.68 -10.49 7.66
CA ILE A 40 3.47 -9.05 7.65
C ILE A 40 3.38 -8.54 6.21
N ILE A 41 2.32 -7.81 5.92
CA ILE A 41 2.22 -6.89 4.79
C ILE A 41 2.62 -5.51 5.31
N GLY A 42 3.79 -5.02 4.90
CA GLY A 42 4.32 -3.74 5.37
C GLY A 42 4.01 -2.62 4.39
N ARG A 43 3.70 -1.43 4.90
CA ARG A 43 3.66 -0.20 4.11
C ARG A 43 4.37 0.94 4.84
N VAL A 44 5.27 1.62 4.15
CA VAL A 44 5.80 2.91 4.61
C VAL A 44 4.84 3.99 4.09
N HIS A 45 4.32 4.80 5.00
CA HIS A 45 3.42 5.89 4.65
C HIS A 45 4.19 7.01 3.96
N VAL A 46 3.69 7.37 2.79
CA VAL A 46 4.01 8.60 2.09
C VAL A 46 2.68 9.33 1.93
N PRO A 47 2.58 10.64 2.22
CA PRO A 47 1.36 11.40 1.99
C PRO A 47 0.84 11.21 0.57
N GLU A 48 -0.49 11.20 0.39
CA GLU A 48 -1.12 10.92 -0.90
C GLU A 48 -0.69 11.92 -1.98
N GLU A 49 -0.66 13.21 -1.66
CA GLU A 49 -0.22 14.27 -2.59
C GLU A 49 1.22 14.05 -3.08
N GLU A 50 2.14 13.73 -2.16
CA GLU A 50 3.52 13.43 -2.50
C GLU A 50 3.63 12.15 -3.33
N SER A 51 2.84 11.13 -2.98
CA SER A 51 2.78 9.86 -3.72
C SER A 51 2.29 10.08 -5.16
N ASN A 52 1.23 10.88 -5.35
CA ASN A 52 0.72 11.22 -6.67
C ASN A 52 1.75 11.97 -7.51
N VAL A 53 2.48 12.92 -6.91
CA VAL A 53 3.58 13.63 -7.57
C VAL A 53 4.68 12.66 -7.98
N MET A 54 5.08 11.72 -7.12
CA MET A 54 6.07 10.70 -7.49
C MET A 54 5.53 9.82 -8.64
N VAL A 55 4.32 9.29 -8.52
CA VAL A 55 3.76 8.39 -9.55
C VAL A 55 3.66 9.06 -10.91
N SER A 56 3.27 10.34 -10.97
CA SER A 56 3.21 11.09 -12.24
C SER A 56 4.53 11.20 -12.99
N LYS A 57 5.67 11.00 -12.31
CA LYS A 57 7.01 11.03 -12.90
C LYS A 57 7.45 9.69 -13.51
N GLY A 58 6.59 8.64 -13.47
CA GLY A 58 6.92 7.33 -14.01
C GLY A 58 8.14 6.70 -13.33
N GLU A 59 9.10 6.20 -14.12
CA GLU A 59 10.31 5.53 -13.61
C GLU A 59 11.12 6.39 -12.64
N VAL A 60 11.27 7.69 -12.90
CA VAL A 60 12.01 8.62 -12.04
C VAL A 60 11.36 8.69 -10.66
N GLY A 61 10.03 8.76 -10.64
CA GLY A 61 9.26 8.74 -9.41
C GLY A 61 9.39 7.45 -8.62
N ALA A 62 9.49 6.31 -9.31
CA ALA A 62 9.68 5.01 -8.66
C ALA A 62 11.02 4.96 -7.92
N VAL A 63 12.08 5.51 -8.52
CA VAL A 63 13.40 5.64 -7.87
C VAL A 63 13.32 6.57 -6.65
N GLU A 64 12.63 7.71 -6.76
CA GLU A 64 12.42 8.64 -5.64
C GLU A 64 11.68 7.96 -4.47
N PHE A 65 10.56 7.30 -4.75
CA PHE A 65 9.78 6.57 -3.76
C PHE A 65 10.59 5.45 -3.12
N TYR A 66 11.28 4.65 -3.94
CA TYR A 66 12.10 3.53 -3.47
C TYR A 66 13.19 3.99 -2.51
N ASN A 67 13.95 5.02 -2.89
CA ASN A 67 15.02 5.56 -2.05
C ASN A 67 14.51 6.10 -0.72
N ARG A 68 13.28 6.61 -0.68
CA ARG A 68 12.63 7.07 0.55
C ARG A 68 12.27 5.92 1.49
N VAL A 69 11.70 4.85 0.95
CA VAL A 69 11.14 3.76 1.78
C VAL A 69 12.17 2.67 2.10
N ARG A 70 13.20 2.51 1.26
CA ARG A 70 14.25 1.49 1.38
C ARG A 70 14.92 1.46 2.76
N PRO A 71 15.32 2.58 3.40
CA PRO A 71 15.95 2.52 4.71
C PRO A 71 15.09 1.83 5.77
N GLU A 72 13.76 1.93 5.66
CA GLU A 72 12.85 1.25 6.58
C GLU A 72 12.68 -0.23 6.21
N MET A 73 12.63 -0.56 4.93
CA MET A 73 12.60 -1.95 4.48
C MET A 73 13.87 -2.72 4.88
N ASP A 74 15.02 -2.06 4.81
CA ASP A 74 16.31 -2.61 5.21
C ASP A 74 16.38 -2.93 6.71
N LYS A 75 15.74 -2.12 7.56
CA LYS A 75 15.65 -2.39 9.01
C LYS A 75 14.68 -3.52 9.35
N ASN A 76 13.70 -3.78 8.50
CA ASN A 76 12.56 -4.67 8.79
C ASN A 76 12.51 -5.84 7.80
N ARG A 77 13.64 -6.57 7.66
CA ARG A 77 13.77 -7.71 6.74
C ARG A 77 12.84 -8.90 7.05
N HIS A 78 12.21 -8.91 8.23
CA HIS A 78 11.19 -9.90 8.62
C HIS A 78 9.82 -9.64 7.97
N VAL A 79 9.59 -8.45 7.39
CA VAL A 79 8.35 -8.15 6.66
C VAL A 79 8.26 -9.06 5.43
N THR A 80 7.11 -9.71 5.27
CA THR A 80 6.93 -10.77 4.26
C THR A 80 6.72 -10.22 2.86
N ILE A 81 5.98 -9.12 2.73
CA ILE A 81 5.72 -8.43 1.47
C ILE A 81 5.47 -6.95 1.75
N TRP A 82 5.92 -6.09 0.86
CA TRP A 82 5.77 -4.65 0.97
C TRP A 82 4.73 -4.13 -0.02
N GLU A 83 3.97 -3.13 0.38
CA GLU A 83 3.10 -2.38 -0.54
C GLU A 83 3.83 -1.19 -1.15
N GLY A 84 3.39 -0.80 -2.35
CA GLY A 84 3.74 0.50 -2.94
C GLY A 84 2.99 1.67 -2.28
N PRO A 85 2.93 2.83 -2.95
CA PRO A 85 2.16 3.97 -2.47
C PRO A 85 0.68 3.62 -2.25
N ASN A 86 0.05 4.23 -1.24
CA ASN A 86 -1.36 4.00 -0.93
C ASN A 86 -2.26 4.87 -1.81
N GLU A 87 -3.35 4.29 -2.32
CA GLU A 87 -4.52 5.01 -2.83
C GLU A 87 -4.19 6.06 -3.90
N VAL A 88 -3.27 5.72 -4.80
CA VAL A 88 -2.87 6.59 -5.91
C VAL A 88 -4.09 7.05 -6.71
N SER A 89 -4.21 8.37 -6.92
CA SER A 89 -5.37 9.02 -7.52
C SER A 89 -5.41 8.88 -9.05
N ILE A 90 -5.54 7.66 -9.56
CA ILE A 90 -5.49 7.36 -11.00
C ILE A 90 -6.64 7.96 -11.83
N TRP A 91 -7.68 8.51 -11.20
CA TRP A 91 -8.69 9.32 -11.89
C TRP A 91 -8.14 10.67 -12.37
N GLN A 92 -7.01 11.12 -11.81
CA GLN A 92 -6.33 12.32 -12.27
C GLN A 92 -5.41 11.93 -13.44
N ALA A 93 -5.68 12.49 -14.62
CA ALA A 93 -4.97 12.13 -15.86
C ALA A 93 -3.44 12.26 -15.74
N TRP A 94 -2.95 13.27 -15.02
CA TRP A 94 -1.52 13.50 -14.81
C TRP A 94 -0.86 12.43 -13.92
N VAL A 95 -1.62 11.79 -13.01
CA VAL A 95 -1.13 10.65 -12.21
C VAL A 95 -1.17 9.37 -13.05
N LEU A 96 -2.29 9.14 -13.76
CA LEU A 96 -2.48 7.96 -14.60
C LEU A 96 -1.38 7.82 -15.66
N GLN A 97 -0.92 8.94 -16.23
CA GLN A 97 0.10 8.95 -17.27
C GLN A 97 1.42 8.31 -16.84
N GLY A 98 1.82 8.43 -15.56
CA GLY A 98 3.04 7.83 -15.04
C GLY A 98 2.83 6.48 -14.34
N PHE A 99 1.59 6.07 -14.10
CA PHE A 99 1.25 4.95 -13.22
C PHE A 99 1.90 3.62 -13.63
N TYR A 100 1.81 3.27 -14.92
CA TYR A 100 2.33 2.01 -15.44
C TYR A 100 3.86 1.94 -15.31
N ASP A 101 4.58 2.94 -15.84
CA ASP A 101 6.04 3.00 -15.81
C ASP A 101 6.56 3.06 -14.37
N PHE A 102 5.87 3.79 -13.49
CA PHE A 102 6.19 3.84 -12.06
C PHE A 102 6.17 2.44 -11.43
N TYR A 103 5.07 1.68 -11.57
CA TYR A 103 4.96 0.38 -10.92
C TYR A 103 5.86 -0.69 -11.55
N GLN A 104 6.07 -0.66 -12.88
CA GLN A 104 7.06 -1.55 -13.51
C GLN A 104 8.44 -1.32 -12.90
N LYS A 105 8.88 -0.06 -12.85
CA LYS A 105 10.19 0.27 -12.29
C LYS A 105 10.29 -0.05 -10.82
N LEU A 106 9.23 0.18 -10.05
CA LEU A 106 9.19 -0.11 -8.63
C LEU A 106 9.36 -1.61 -8.37
N ILE A 107 8.69 -2.47 -9.16
CA ILE A 107 8.82 -3.93 -9.07
C ILE A 107 10.27 -4.36 -9.33
N GLU A 108 10.92 -3.80 -10.37
CA GLU A 108 12.33 -4.07 -10.64
C GLU A 108 13.24 -3.72 -9.45
N LEU A 109 13.06 -2.53 -8.87
CA LEU A 109 13.88 -2.04 -7.76
C LEU A 109 13.73 -2.91 -6.51
N TYR A 110 12.50 -3.28 -6.16
CA TYR A 110 12.23 -4.16 -5.02
C TYR A 110 12.85 -5.54 -5.23
N HIS A 111 12.65 -6.13 -6.41
CA HIS A 111 13.22 -7.44 -6.73
C HIS A 111 14.75 -7.43 -6.75
N ALA A 112 15.38 -6.35 -7.24
CA ALA A 112 16.82 -6.21 -7.27
C ALA A 112 17.46 -6.27 -5.87
N ASP A 113 16.77 -5.75 -4.84
CA ASP A 113 17.21 -5.79 -3.44
C ASP A 113 16.58 -6.93 -2.61
N GLY A 114 15.92 -7.89 -3.28
CA GLY A 114 15.36 -9.10 -2.68
C GLY A 114 14.09 -8.89 -1.86
N PHE A 115 13.35 -7.79 -2.10
CA PHE A 115 12.09 -7.51 -1.43
C PHE A 115 10.89 -7.99 -2.26
N PRO A 116 9.97 -8.79 -1.69
CA PRO A 116 8.68 -9.05 -2.30
C PRO A 116 7.80 -7.80 -2.26
N ILE A 117 7.08 -7.51 -3.36
CA ILE A 117 6.20 -6.35 -3.48
C ILE A 117 4.78 -6.76 -3.90
N MET A 118 3.79 -6.11 -3.29
CA MET A 118 2.42 -6.01 -3.78
C MET A 118 2.27 -4.64 -4.42
N ALA A 119 1.92 -4.60 -5.71
CA ALA A 119 1.78 -3.38 -6.50
C ALA A 119 0.29 -3.06 -6.77
N GLY A 120 0.02 -1.84 -7.24
CA GLY A 120 -1.30 -1.45 -7.75
C GLY A 120 -2.35 -1.14 -6.67
N GLN A 121 -1.94 -0.59 -5.53
CA GLN A 121 -2.86 -0.07 -4.51
C GLN A 121 -3.55 1.21 -5.01
N ILE A 122 -4.54 1.03 -5.86
CA ILE A 122 -5.35 2.10 -6.43
C ILE A 122 -6.54 2.40 -5.52
N ASN A 123 -6.92 3.67 -5.45
CA ASN A 123 -8.19 4.04 -4.85
C ASN A 123 -9.30 3.79 -5.88
N THR A 124 -10.24 2.90 -5.52
CA THR A 124 -11.37 2.49 -6.35
C THR A 124 -12.67 3.20 -5.95
N GLY A 125 -12.64 4.06 -4.94
CA GLY A 125 -13.80 4.79 -4.43
C GLY A 125 -14.22 5.99 -5.26
N TRP A 126 -13.47 6.31 -6.33
CA TRP A 126 -13.79 7.41 -7.25
C TRP A 126 -14.13 6.84 -8.62
N PRO A 127 -15.44 6.72 -8.92
CA PRO A 127 -15.87 6.26 -10.24
C PRO A 127 -15.35 7.23 -11.31
N TYR A 128 -14.79 6.67 -12.39
CA TYR A 128 -14.28 7.46 -13.51
C TYR A 128 -15.45 8.10 -14.26
N LEU A 129 -16.57 7.38 -14.32
CA LEU A 129 -17.87 7.85 -14.79
C LEU A 129 -18.90 7.63 -13.67
N PRO A 130 -19.09 8.60 -12.75
CA PRO A 130 -19.98 8.46 -11.60
C PRO A 130 -21.39 7.97 -11.94
N GLU A 131 -21.90 8.38 -13.10
CA GLU A 131 -23.22 8.00 -13.62
C GLU A 131 -23.28 6.50 -14.03
N ASP A 132 -22.18 5.96 -14.57
CA ASP A 132 -22.11 4.61 -15.14
C ASP A 132 -21.49 3.57 -14.18
N ASP A 133 -20.67 4.03 -13.23
CA ASP A 133 -19.89 3.19 -12.31
C ASP A 133 -20.56 3.04 -10.92
N GLY A 134 -21.84 3.41 -10.80
CA GLY A 134 -22.62 3.29 -9.55
C GLY A 134 -22.34 4.40 -8.52
N GLY A 135 -21.68 5.48 -8.92
CA GLY A 135 -21.39 6.67 -8.12
C GLY A 135 -22.60 7.56 -7.81
N GLY A 136 -23.73 7.35 -8.48
CA GLY A 136 -25.00 8.05 -8.20
C GLY A 136 -25.58 7.86 -6.79
N GLN A 137 -24.93 7.07 -5.91
CA GLN A 137 -25.35 6.90 -4.51
C GLN A 137 -25.19 8.17 -3.67
N SER A 138 -24.37 9.14 -4.09
CA SER A 138 -24.23 10.42 -3.38
C SER A 138 -25.49 11.30 -3.45
N ALA A 139 -26.39 11.09 -4.43
CA ALA A 139 -27.68 11.79 -4.49
C ALA A 139 -28.73 11.27 -3.48
N VAL A 140 -28.42 10.19 -2.74
CA VAL A 140 -29.32 9.60 -1.72
C VAL A 140 -28.96 10.08 -0.31
N VAL A 141 -27.81 10.73 -0.12
CA VAL A 141 -27.41 11.37 1.13
C VAL A 141 -27.53 12.87 0.93
N GLY A 142 -28.75 13.38 1.14
CA GLY A 142 -29.10 14.80 0.93
C GLY A 142 -28.34 15.80 1.79
#